data_AF-X1UAF1-F1
#
_entry.id   AF-X1UAF1-F1
#
_cell.length_a   1.000
_cell.length_b   1.000
_cell.length_c   1.000
_cell.angle_alpha   90.00
_cell.angle_beta   90.00
_cell.angle_gamma   90.00
#
_symmetry.space_group_name_H-M   'P 1'
#
loop_
_entity.id
_entity.type
_entity.pdbx_description
1 polymer ?
#
loop_
_entity_poly.entity_id
_entity_poly.type
_entity_poly.pdbx_seq_one_letter_code
_entity_poly.pdbx_strand_id
1 'polypeptide(L)'
;YEPGIFMPLTRNDIQYYNPAKIILGHIHKKINLGKVYYPGSPCGLDINETGKRSFLIVNTDTLEVVEKVINTDYIFFNETLISLPTTNEFEYIERNIQEMVRKWNIGKNETSKVRIRLKIKGYTSNKNKLLEITKETLKDFTFYNREEPDLTEVSIFNDPERIAIVGKLRDEIEKLKWDNEITSKEDILEKALHIILKE
;
A
#
# COMPACT_ATOMS: atom_id res chain seq x y z
N TYR A 1 5.18 -4.31 22.11
CA TYR A 1 6.47 -5.04 22.10
C TYR A 1 6.47 -5.93 23.33
N GLU A 2 6.34 -7.24 23.16
CA GLU A 2 6.44 -8.17 24.28
C GLU A 2 7.91 -8.37 24.67
N PRO A 3 8.26 -8.30 25.97
CA PRO A 3 9.59 -8.62 26.45
C PRO A 3 9.78 -10.14 26.56
N GLY A 4 10.75 -10.66 25.81
CA GLY A 4 11.09 -12.08 25.69
C GLY A 4 11.79 -12.30 24.36
N ILE A 5 12.63 -13.33 24.22
CA ILE A 5 13.33 -13.63 22.95
C ILE A 5 12.27 -13.91 21.89
N PHE A 6 11.92 -12.87 21.15
CA PHE A 6 10.86 -12.91 20.17
C PHE A 6 11.46 -13.51 18.89
N MET A 7 11.34 -14.85 18.82
CA MET A 7 11.74 -15.74 17.73
C MET A 7 13.26 -16.07 17.65
N PRO A 8 13.65 -17.36 17.76
CA PRO A 8 15.05 -17.78 17.85
C PRO A 8 15.75 -18.01 16.50
N LEU A 9 15.12 -17.67 15.37
CA LEU A 9 15.66 -17.94 14.03
C LEU A 9 16.20 -16.66 13.39
N THR A 10 17.51 -16.49 13.48
CA THR A 10 18.23 -15.40 12.82
C THR A 10 18.53 -15.75 11.36
N ARG A 11 18.91 -14.73 10.56
CA ARG A 11 19.43 -14.96 9.21
C ARG A 11 20.62 -15.94 9.22
N ASN A 12 21.46 -15.88 10.25
CA ASN A 12 22.62 -16.77 10.40
C ASN A 12 22.17 -18.22 10.60
N ASP A 13 21.13 -18.47 11.41
CA ASP A 13 20.60 -19.82 11.60
C ASP A 13 20.04 -20.41 10.29
N ILE A 14 19.34 -19.57 9.51
CA ILE A 14 18.76 -19.98 8.22
C ILE A 14 19.86 -20.35 7.21
N GLN A 15 20.98 -19.63 7.23
CA GLN A 15 22.12 -19.89 6.36
C GLN A 15 22.92 -21.11 6.83
N TYR A 16 23.18 -21.21 8.13
CA TYR A 16 23.99 -22.28 8.71
C TYR A 16 23.30 -23.65 8.65
N TYR A 17 22.06 -23.74 9.13
CA TYR A 17 21.32 -25.01 9.16
C TYR A 17 20.61 -25.33 7.84
N ASN A 18 20.50 -24.33 6.95
CA ASN A 18 19.88 -24.43 5.64
C ASN A 18 18.59 -25.31 5.59
N PRO A 19 17.58 -25.04 6.42
CA PRO A 19 16.34 -25.81 6.39
C PRO A 19 15.68 -25.72 5.02
N ALA A 20 15.00 -26.78 4.60
CA ALA A 20 14.35 -26.84 3.28
C ALA A 20 13.19 -25.83 3.16
N LYS A 21 12.40 -25.66 4.22
CA LYS A 21 11.29 -24.71 4.35
C LYS A 21 11.19 -24.19 5.78
N ILE A 22 10.77 -22.95 5.94
CA ILE A 22 10.58 -22.29 7.23
C ILE A 22 9.19 -21.65 7.24
N ILE A 23 8.34 -22.03 8.20
CA ILE A 23 6.96 -21.52 8.34
C ILE A 23 6.85 -20.89 9.72
N LEU A 24 6.56 -19.59 9.76
CA LEU A 24 6.63 -18.78 10.97
C LEU A 24 5.28 -18.11 11.27
N GLY A 25 4.85 -18.18 12.52
CA GLY A 25 3.62 -17.53 13.00
C GLY A 25 3.87 -16.10 13.52
N HIS A 26 2.94 -15.63 14.36
CA HIS A 26 2.93 -14.34 15.06
C HIS A 26 2.84 -13.07 14.21
N ILE A 27 3.53 -13.00 13.06
CA ILE A 27 3.33 -11.89 12.12
C ILE A 27 2.00 -12.12 11.40
N HIS A 28 1.03 -11.23 11.62
CA HIS A 28 -0.30 -11.36 11.05
C HIS A 28 -0.38 -10.93 9.58
N LYS A 29 0.64 -10.21 9.08
CA LYS A 29 0.80 -9.89 7.67
C LYS A 29 1.47 -11.05 6.93
N LYS A 30 0.86 -11.48 5.82
CA LYS A 30 1.44 -12.50 4.94
C LYS A 30 2.75 -11.99 4.34
N ILE A 31 3.80 -12.79 4.43
CA ILE A 31 5.12 -12.48 3.87
C ILE A 31 5.70 -13.76 3.26
N ASN A 32 6.21 -13.66 2.03
CA ASN A 32 6.96 -14.74 1.39
C ASN A 32 8.34 -14.22 0.98
N LEU A 33 9.38 -14.79 1.57
CA LEU A 33 10.78 -14.43 1.31
C LEU A 33 11.56 -15.71 1.01
N GLY A 34 11.49 -16.16 -0.24
CA GLY A 34 12.17 -17.37 -0.72
C GLY A 34 11.66 -18.63 -0.03
N LYS A 35 12.42 -19.16 0.95
CA LYS A 35 12.06 -20.36 1.72
C LYS A 35 11.40 -20.06 3.08
N VAL A 36 11.22 -18.78 3.40
CA VAL A 36 10.59 -18.31 4.65
C VAL A 36 9.17 -17.83 4.35
N TYR A 37 8.20 -18.45 5.01
CA TYR A 37 6.78 -18.18 4.85
C TYR A 37 6.17 -17.70 6.17
N TYR A 38 5.52 -16.55 6.12
CA TYR A 38 4.57 -16.12 7.13
C TYR A 38 3.17 -16.23 6.52
N PRO A 39 2.33 -17.17 6.98
CA PRO A 39 0.97 -17.33 6.47
C PRO A 39 0.08 -16.13 6.81
N GLY A 40 0.43 -15.38 7.86
CA GLY A 40 -0.43 -14.33 8.41
C GLY A 40 -1.55 -14.90 9.30
N SER A 41 -2.38 -14.01 9.82
CA SER A 41 -3.61 -14.39 10.52
C SER A 41 -4.68 -14.82 9.52
N PRO A 42 -5.46 -15.89 9.80
CA PRO A 42 -6.59 -16.29 8.96
C PRO A 42 -7.80 -15.35 9.08
N CYS A 43 -7.81 -14.48 10.09
CA CYS A 43 -8.87 -13.49 10.32
C CYS A 43 -8.23 -12.10 10.45
N GLY A 44 -8.66 -11.15 9.63
CA GLY A 44 -8.22 -9.77 9.75
C GLY A 44 -8.89 -9.13 10.97
N LEU A 45 -8.11 -8.81 12.01
CA LEU A 45 -8.65 -8.16 13.21
C LEU A 45 -8.42 -6.65 13.23
N ASP A 46 -7.40 -6.18 12.51
CA ASP A 46 -6.96 -4.80 12.49
C ASP A 46 -6.80 -4.30 11.04
N ILE A 47 -7.03 -3.00 10.83
CA ILE A 47 -6.91 -2.32 9.52
C ILE A 47 -5.50 -2.43 8.90
N ASN A 48 -4.46 -2.66 9.71
CA ASN A 48 -3.10 -2.88 9.22
C ASN A 48 -2.85 -4.31 8.73
N GLU A 49 -3.76 -5.24 9.01
CA GLU A 49 -3.77 -6.57 8.41
C GLU A 49 -4.46 -6.46 7.04
N THR A 50 -3.70 -6.00 6.04
CA THR A 50 -4.22 -5.72 4.69
C THR A 50 -4.21 -6.92 3.74
N GLY A 51 -5.14 -6.94 2.79
CA GLY A 51 -5.28 -7.96 1.76
C GLY A 51 -6.10 -9.20 2.19
N LYS A 52 -6.23 -10.15 1.25
CA LYS A 52 -6.97 -11.40 1.47
C LYS A 52 -6.26 -12.31 2.48
N ARG A 53 -7.05 -12.97 3.32
CA ARG A 53 -6.56 -13.97 4.29
C ARG A 53 -6.45 -15.33 3.64
N SER A 54 -5.52 -16.15 4.11
CA SER A 54 -5.23 -17.46 3.54
C SER A 54 -4.64 -18.43 4.54
N PHE A 55 -4.73 -19.72 4.25
CA PHE A 55 -3.87 -20.75 4.82
C PHE A 55 -2.81 -21.20 3.82
N LEU A 56 -1.71 -21.74 4.31
CA LEU A 56 -0.72 -22.45 3.51
C LEU A 56 -0.96 -23.96 3.61
N ILE A 57 -0.99 -24.63 2.47
CA ILE A 57 -1.03 -26.09 2.37
C ILE A 57 0.36 -26.52 1.92
N VAL A 58 1.00 -27.39 2.69
CA VAL A 58 2.35 -27.88 2.41
C VAL A 58 2.26 -29.34 2.01
N ASN A 59 2.70 -29.66 0.81
CA ASN A 59 2.88 -31.04 0.39
C ASN A 59 4.16 -31.58 1.05
N THR A 60 4.06 -32.62 1.88
CA THR A 60 5.21 -33.16 2.62
C THR A 60 6.18 -33.96 1.77
N ASP A 61 5.74 -34.45 0.61
CA ASP A 61 6.56 -35.25 -0.30
C ASP A 61 7.38 -34.35 -1.23
N THR A 62 6.79 -33.26 -1.74
CA THR A 62 7.43 -32.33 -2.69
C THR A 62 7.92 -31.04 -2.04
N LEU A 63 7.49 -30.75 -0.81
CA LEU A 63 7.66 -29.45 -0.12
C LEU A 63 7.06 -28.27 -0.88
N GLU A 64 6.14 -28.53 -1.81
CA GLU A 64 5.36 -27.49 -2.47
C GLU A 64 4.45 -26.79 -1.46
N VAL A 65 4.36 -25.46 -1.57
CA VAL A 65 3.51 -24.63 -0.71
C VAL A 65 2.47 -23.95 -1.58
N VAL A 66 1.21 -24.26 -1.32
CA VAL A 66 0.06 -23.68 -2.03
C VAL A 66 -0.72 -22.80 -1.07
N GLU A 67 -1.11 -21.61 -1.52
CA GLU A 67 -1.95 -20.69 -0.76
C GLU A 67 -3.44 -20.98 -1.02
N LYS A 68 -4.22 -21.12 0.03
CA LYS A 68 -5.68 -21.24 -0.04
C LYS A 68 -6.34 -20.02 0.61
N VAL A 69 -6.89 -19.14 -0.22
CA VAL A 69 -7.63 -17.94 0.22
C VAL A 69 -8.89 -18.35 0.99
N ILE A 70 -9.15 -17.62 2.07
CA ILE A 70 -10.30 -17.80 2.96
C ILE A 70 -11.31 -16.69 2.69
N ASN A 71 -12.58 -17.06 2.70
CA ASN A 71 -13.67 -16.10 2.66
C ASN A 71 -13.86 -15.49 4.07
N THR A 72 -13.50 -14.23 4.23
CA THR A 72 -13.68 -13.47 5.47
C THR A 72 -14.78 -12.42 5.31
N ASP A 73 -15.26 -11.86 6.40
CA ASP A 73 -16.31 -10.84 6.36
C ASP A 73 -15.79 -9.50 5.86
N TYR A 74 -14.52 -9.18 6.17
CA TYR A 74 -13.87 -7.94 5.78
C TYR A 74 -12.51 -8.16 5.14
N ILE A 75 -12.18 -7.31 4.16
CA ILE A 75 -10.87 -7.25 3.53
C ILE A 75 -10.33 -5.83 3.72
N PHE A 76 -9.27 -5.69 4.49
CA PHE A 76 -8.71 -4.38 4.83
C PHE A 76 -7.69 -3.90 3.80
N PHE A 77 -7.71 -2.61 3.52
CA PHE A 77 -6.65 -1.89 2.81
C PHE A 77 -6.32 -0.60 3.56
N ASN A 78 -5.03 -0.37 3.78
CA ASN A 78 -4.51 0.82 4.42
C ASN A 78 -3.45 1.40 3.50
N GLU A 79 -3.81 2.46 2.77
CA GLU A 79 -3.07 2.96 1.62
C GLU A 79 -2.67 4.41 1.82
N THR A 80 -1.58 4.81 1.15
CA THR A 80 -1.13 6.20 1.13
C THR A 80 -0.86 6.61 -0.32
N LEU A 81 -1.43 7.76 -0.71
CA LEU A 81 -1.23 8.36 -2.03
C LEU A 81 -0.60 9.75 -1.90
N ILE A 82 0.07 10.17 -2.97
CA ILE A 82 0.64 11.51 -3.08
C ILE A 82 -0.23 12.33 -4.03
N SER A 83 -0.67 13.52 -3.60
CA SER A 83 -1.28 14.53 -4.46
C SER A 83 -0.23 15.50 -4.99
N LEU A 84 -0.38 15.89 -6.25
CA LEU A 84 0.53 16.80 -6.96
C LEU A 84 -0.24 18.02 -7.47
N PRO A 85 0.23 19.24 -7.21
CA PRO A 85 -0.36 20.44 -7.76
C PRO A 85 0.14 20.56 -9.21
N THR A 86 -0.65 20.03 -10.14
CA THR A 86 -0.38 20.04 -11.58
C THR A 86 -1.64 20.49 -12.32
N THR A 87 -1.52 20.86 -13.60
CA THR A 87 -2.68 21.27 -14.40
C THR A 87 -3.78 20.21 -14.46
N ASN A 88 -3.41 18.93 -14.33
CA ASN A 88 -4.32 17.79 -14.35
C ASN A 88 -4.33 17.03 -13.00
N GLU A 89 -4.16 17.74 -11.88
CA GLU A 89 -4.02 17.12 -10.54
C GLU A 89 -5.14 16.13 -10.19
N PHE A 90 -6.36 16.44 -10.63
CA PHE A 90 -7.55 15.65 -10.33
C PHE A 90 -7.66 14.37 -11.18
N GLU A 91 -7.24 14.43 -12.45
CA GLU A 91 -7.12 13.24 -13.30
C GLU A 91 -5.99 12.34 -12.78
N TYR A 92 -4.90 12.95 -12.29
CA TYR A 92 -3.77 12.24 -11.72
C TYR A 92 -4.16 11.43 -10.48
N ILE A 93 -4.86 12.04 -9.52
CA ILE A 93 -5.28 11.31 -8.31
C ILE A 93 -6.30 10.22 -8.64
N GLU A 94 -7.25 10.49 -9.55
CA GLU A 94 -8.23 9.49 -9.97
C GLU A 94 -7.55 8.26 -10.59
N ARG A 95 -6.58 8.47 -11.49
CA ARG A 95 -5.80 7.39 -12.09
C ARG A 95 -5.04 6.58 -11.02
N ASN A 96 -4.38 7.26 -10.08
CA ASN A 96 -3.65 6.58 -9.01
C ASN A 96 -4.57 5.75 -8.10
N ILE A 97 -5.75 6.27 -7.77
CA ILE A 97 -6.75 5.52 -7.00
C ILE A 97 -7.20 4.28 -7.79
N GLN A 98 -7.47 4.42 -9.10
CA GLN A 98 -7.85 3.29 -9.94
C GLN A 98 -6.74 2.24 -10.04
N GLU A 99 -5.48 2.65 -10.18
CA GLU A 99 -4.35 1.73 -10.20
C GLU A 99 -4.15 1.01 -8.85
N MET A 100 -4.29 1.73 -7.73
CA MET A 100 -4.28 1.15 -6.39
C MET A 100 -5.37 0.09 -6.24
N VAL A 101 -6.62 0.43 -6.59
CA VAL A 101 -7.76 -0.51 -6.54
C VAL A 101 -7.52 -1.74 -7.42
N ARG A 102 -6.94 -1.57 -8.62
CA ARG A 102 -6.59 -2.68 -9.50
C ARG A 102 -5.57 -3.63 -8.86
N LYS A 103 -4.56 -3.10 -8.14
CA LYS A 103 -3.54 -3.90 -7.45
C LYS A 103 -4.11 -4.76 -6.33
N TRP A 104 -5.25 -4.38 -5.75
CA TRP A 104 -5.90 -5.17 -4.69
C TRP A 104 -6.41 -6.53 -5.17
N ASN A 105 -6.63 -6.71 -6.47
CA ASN A 105 -7.11 -7.96 -7.08
C ASN A 105 -8.38 -8.51 -6.41
N ILE A 106 -9.36 -7.61 -6.21
CA ILE A 106 -10.64 -7.87 -5.56
C ILE A 106 -11.69 -8.18 -6.63
N GLY A 107 -12.42 -9.28 -6.45
CA GLY A 107 -13.55 -9.63 -7.30
C GLY A 107 -14.78 -8.77 -7.00
N LYS A 108 -15.69 -8.62 -7.97
CA LYS A 108 -16.92 -7.83 -7.80
C LYS A 108 -17.80 -8.26 -6.61
N ASN A 109 -17.75 -9.54 -6.25
CA ASN A 109 -18.48 -10.11 -5.11
C ASN A 109 -17.83 -9.81 -3.75
N GLU A 110 -16.57 -9.35 -3.73
CA GLU A 110 -15.81 -9.03 -2.53
C GLU A 110 -15.81 -7.52 -2.25
N THR A 111 -16.19 -6.67 -3.22
CA THR A 111 -16.21 -5.21 -3.10
C THR A 111 -16.91 -4.70 -1.84
N SER A 112 -18.07 -5.28 -1.49
CA SER A 112 -18.84 -4.88 -0.29
C SER A 112 -18.13 -5.22 1.04
N LYS A 113 -17.17 -6.14 1.01
CA LYS A 113 -16.36 -6.57 2.16
C LYS A 113 -15.15 -5.67 2.38
N VAL A 114 -14.77 -4.90 1.37
CA VAL A 114 -13.57 -4.08 1.43
C VAL A 114 -13.78 -2.93 2.43
N ARG A 115 -12.76 -2.72 3.26
CA ARG A 115 -12.69 -1.66 4.27
C ARG A 115 -11.39 -0.90 4.07
N ILE A 116 -11.48 0.38 3.73
CA ILE A 116 -10.33 1.18 3.31
C ILE A 116 -10.04 2.26 4.35
N ARG A 117 -8.75 2.42 4.66
CA ARG A 117 -8.20 3.65 5.18
C ARG A 117 -7.27 4.22 4.12
N LEU A 118 -7.53 5.47 3.71
CA LEU A 118 -6.73 6.16 2.71
C LEU A 118 -6.19 7.44 3.31
N LYS A 119 -4.87 7.60 3.25
CA LYS A 119 -4.18 8.84 3.54
C LYS A 119 -3.67 9.47 2.24
N ILE A 120 -3.88 10.76 2.07
CA ILE A 120 -3.28 11.52 0.97
C ILE A 120 -2.35 12.57 1.59
N LYS A 121 -1.16 12.70 1.01
CA LYS A 121 -0.15 13.68 1.39
C LYS A 121 0.33 14.46 0.17
N GLY A 122 0.95 15.61 0.38
CA GLY A 122 1.52 16.41 -0.70
C GLY A 122 0.79 17.74 -0.88
N TYR A 123 0.49 18.11 -2.12
CA TYR A 123 -0.04 19.45 -2.42
C TYR A 123 -1.14 19.41 -3.47
N THR A 124 -2.08 20.36 -3.36
CA THR A 124 -3.19 20.52 -4.31
C THR A 124 -3.59 21.99 -4.45
N SER A 125 -4.24 22.35 -5.55
CA SER A 125 -4.87 23.67 -5.65
C SER A 125 -6.16 23.80 -4.84
N ASN A 126 -6.87 22.68 -4.60
CA ASN A 126 -8.17 22.69 -3.93
C ASN A 126 -8.44 21.39 -3.13
N LYS A 127 -8.35 21.48 -1.80
CA LYS A 127 -8.60 20.35 -0.89
C LYS A 127 -10.01 19.79 -0.96
N ASN A 128 -11.03 20.63 -1.13
CA ASN A 128 -12.42 20.18 -1.17
C ASN A 128 -12.68 19.34 -2.43
N LYS A 129 -12.20 19.82 -3.58
CA LYS A 129 -12.31 19.09 -4.85
C LYS A 129 -11.52 17.78 -4.82
N LEU A 130 -10.34 17.77 -4.20
CA LEU A 130 -9.56 16.54 -3.98
C LEU A 130 -10.35 15.52 -3.14
N LEU A 131 -10.98 15.97 -2.05
CA LEU A 131 -11.80 15.13 -1.19
C LEU A 131 -13.01 14.55 -1.94
N GLU A 132 -13.73 15.39 -2.68
CA GLU A 132 -14.91 14.99 -3.47
C GLU A 132 -14.56 13.92 -4.49
N ILE A 133 -13.52 14.15 -5.30
CA ILE A 133 -13.08 13.19 -6.32
C ILE A 133 -12.62 11.89 -5.68
N THR A 134 -11.86 11.96 -4.59
CA THR A 134 -11.39 10.76 -3.88
C THR A 134 -12.56 9.91 -3.39
N LYS A 135 -13.59 10.55 -2.81
CA LYS A 135 -14.80 9.86 -2.35
C LYS A 135 -15.61 9.29 -3.50
N GLU A 136 -15.76 10.04 -4.59
CA GLU A 136 -16.51 9.59 -5.77
C GLU A 136 -15.84 8.39 -6.44
N THR A 137 -14.51 8.41 -6.60
CA THR A 137 -13.76 7.28 -7.19
C THR A 137 -13.81 6.03 -6.29
N LEU A 138 -13.96 6.19 -4.97
CA LEU A 138 -14.02 5.09 -4.01
C LEU A 138 -15.44 4.76 -3.52
N LYS A 139 -16.48 5.28 -4.17
CA LYS A 139 -17.88 5.15 -3.71
C LYS A 139 -18.38 3.72 -3.55
N ASP A 140 -17.80 2.78 -4.30
CA ASP A 140 -18.17 1.37 -4.25
C ASP A 140 -17.64 0.66 -3.00
N PHE A 141 -16.75 1.30 -2.24
CA PHE A 141 -16.08 0.75 -1.08
C PHE A 141 -16.51 1.46 0.21
N THR A 142 -16.27 0.81 1.35
CA THR A 142 -16.58 1.39 2.66
C THR A 142 -15.30 1.85 3.36
N PHE A 143 -15.29 3.08 3.85
CA PHE A 143 -14.19 3.56 4.70
C PHE A 143 -14.25 2.90 6.08
N TYR A 144 -13.08 2.51 6.59
CA TYR A 144 -12.93 1.91 7.90
C TYR A 144 -13.43 2.87 8.98
N ASN A 145 -14.15 2.37 9.98
CA ASN A 145 -14.77 3.15 11.06
C ASN A 145 -15.64 4.35 10.61
N ARG A 146 -16.16 4.32 9.37
CA ARG A 146 -16.89 5.46 8.77
C ARG A 146 -16.04 6.75 8.74
N GLU A 147 -14.73 6.59 8.68
CA GLU A 147 -13.77 7.67 8.47
C GLU A 147 -13.92 8.23 7.03
N GLU A 148 -13.22 9.32 6.75
CA GLU A 148 -13.06 9.88 5.40
C GLU A 148 -11.59 9.76 4.97
N PRO A 149 -11.23 10.01 3.69
CA PRO A 149 -9.84 10.16 3.30
C PRO A 149 -9.12 11.19 4.18
N ASP A 150 -7.97 10.80 4.75
CA ASP A 150 -7.15 11.69 5.57
C ASP A 150 -6.33 12.62 4.68
N LEU A 151 -6.66 13.92 4.72
CA LEU A 151 -5.97 14.99 3.98
C LEU A 151 -5.15 15.92 4.90
N THR A 152 -4.85 15.49 6.14
CA THR A 152 -4.12 16.32 7.12
C THR A 152 -2.73 16.73 6.64
N GLU A 153 -2.07 15.87 5.87
CA GLU A 153 -0.74 16.11 5.28
C GLU A 153 -0.78 16.67 3.85
N VAL A 154 -1.96 17.12 3.39
CA VAL A 154 -2.08 17.87 2.14
C VAL A 154 -1.96 19.36 2.43
N SER A 155 -1.22 20.11 1.61
CA SER A 155 -1.14 21.57 1.67
C SER A 155 -1.71 22.21 0.42
N ILE A 156 -2.26 23.43 0.53
CA ILE A 156 -2.72 24.18 -0.64
C ILE A 156 -1.51 24.87 -1.29
N PHE A 157 -1.38 24.76 -2.61
CA PHE A 157 -0.28 25.38 -3.35
C PHE A 157 -0.72 25.83 -4.74
N ASN A 158 -0.48 27.11 -5.07
CA ASN A 158 -1.04 27.77 -6.26
C ASN A 158 -0.03 28.61 -7.08
N ASP A 159 1.28 28.44 -6.89
CA ASP A 159 2.30 29.12 -7.72
C ASP A 159 2.40 28.46 -9.12
N PRO A 160 2.02 29.15 -10.21
CA PRO A 160 1.98 28.55 -11.54
C PRO A 160 3.37 28.14 -12.08
N GLU A 161 4.43 28.89 -11.76
CA GLU A 161 5.79 28.59 -12.25
C GLU A 161 6.31 27.31 -11.61
N ARG A 162 6.16 27.19 -10.29
CA ARG A 162 6.58 25.99 -9.55
C ARG A 162 5.70 24.78 -9.89
N ILE A 163 4.41 24.97 -10.15
CA ILE A 163 3.51 23.92 -10.67
C ILE A 163 4.01 23.38 -12.01
N ALA A 164 4.46 24.26 -12.92
CA ALA A 164 5.03 23.82 -14.20
C ALA A 164 6.34 23.02 -14.02
N ILE A 165 7.16 23.39 -13.03
CA ILE A 165 8.38 22.63 -12.67
C ILE A 165 8.01 21.24 -12.14
N VAL A 166 7.01 21.13 -11.25
CA VAL A 166 6.53 19.84 -10.72
C VAL A 166 6.02 18.94 -11.85
N GLY A 167 5.26 19.48 -12.80
CA GLY A 167 4.81 18.73 -13.98
C GLY A 167 5.97 18.13 -14.78
N LYS A 168 6.96 18.95 -15.13
CA LYS A 168 8.15 18.49 -15.85
C LYS A 168 8.95 17.44 -15.09
N LEU A 169 9.12 17.64 -13.78
CA LEU A 169 9.81 16.68 -12.92
C LEU A 169 9.11 15.32 -12.92
N ARG A 170 7.77 15.31 -12.80
CA ARG A 170 6.98 14.07 -12.81
C ARG A 170 7.23 13.28 -14.10
N ASP A 171 7.16 13.94 -15.25
CA ASP A 171 7.36 13.32 -16.55
C ASP A 171 8.78 12.75 -16.71
N GLU A 172 9.79 13.41 -16.15
CA GLU A 172 11.16 12.88 -16.13
C GLU A 172 11.31 11.67 -15.19
N ILE A 173 10.70 11.70 -14.00
CA ILE A 173 10.71 10.56 -13.07
C ILE A 173 10.01 9.34 -13.69
N GLU A 174 8.89 9.55 -14.40
CA GLU A 174 8.19 8.47 -15.09
C GLU A 174 9.09 7.77 -16.12
N LYS A 175 9.92 8.52 -16.85
CA LYS A 175 10.87 7.98 -17.86
C LYS A 175 12.08 7.27 -17.27
N LEU A 176 12.41 7.49 -15.99
CA LEU A 176 13.56 6.84 -15.37
C LEU A 176 13.40 5.31 -15.38
N LYS A 177 14.42 4.60 -15.85
CA LYS A 177 14.54 3.16 -15.59
C LYS A 177 15.02 2.98 -14.15
N TRP A 178 14.08 2.74 -13.25
CA TRP A 178 14.33 2.65 -11.83
C TRP A 178 13.75 1.34 -11.30
N ASP A 179 14.64 0.43 -10.90
CA ASP A 179 14.32 -0.88 -10.33
C ASP A 179 15.13 -1.03 -9.05
N ASN A 180 14.65 -0.40 -7.98
CA ASN A 180 15.27 -0.45 -6.66
C ASN A 180 14.23 -0.96 -5.66
N GLU A 181 14.56 -2.05 -4.95
CA GLU A 181 13.66 -2.68 -3.98
C GLU A 181 13.39 -1.82 -2.73
N ILE A 182 14.23 -0.80 -2.48
CA ILE A 182 14.20 0.01 -1.25
C ILE A 182 13.55 1.37 -1.49
N THR A 183 13.69 1.97 -2.68
CA THR A 183 13.21 3.33 -2.95
C THR A 183 12.35 3.33 -4.20
N SER A 184 11.08 3.71 -4.04
CA SER A 184 10.13 3.84 -5.14
C SER A 184 10.28 5.18 -5.87
N LYS A 185 9.71 5.28 -7.07
CA LYS A 185 9.65 6.57 -7.80
C LYS A 185 8.82 7.59 -7.04
N GLU A 186 7.81 7.12 -6.33
CA GLU A 186 6.93 7.91 -5.46
C GLU A 186 7.72 8.54 -4.30
N ASP A 187 8.67 7.82 -3.70
CA ASP A 187 9.55 8.37 -2.64
C ASP A 187 10.45 9.50 -3.17
N ILE A 188 10.98 9.34 -4.38
CA ILE A 188 11.80 10.36 -5.06
C ILE A 188 10.94 11.61 -5.31
N LEU A 189 9.73 11.40 -5.82
CA LEU A 189 8.79 12.47 -6.13
C LEU A 189 8.42 13.25 -4.86
N GLU A 190 8.06 12.56 -3.77
CA GLU A 190 7.75 13.19 -2.49
C GLU A 190 8.89 14.08 -1.98
N LYS A 191 10.13 13.56 -2.00
CA LYS A 191 11.30 14.33 -1.56
C LYS A 191 11.55 15.54 -2.45
N ALA A 192 11.35 15.42 -3.76
CA ALA A 192 11.53 16.51 -4.68
C ALA A 192 10.46 17.60 -4.53
N LEU A 193 9.20 17.24 -4.24
CA LEU A 193 8.15 18.21 -3.91
C LEU A 193 8.53 19.05 -2.70
N HIS A 194 9.09 18.43 -1.66
CA HIS A 194 9.62 19.14 -0.49
C HIS A 194 10.81 20.06 -0.78
N ILE A 195 11.42 20.00 -1.97
CA ILE A 195 12.48 20.93 -2.37
C ILE A 195 11.88 22.08 -3.17
N ILE A 196 10.97 21.78 -4.11
CA ILE A 196 10.40 22.76 -5.03
C ILE A 196 9.31 23.62 -4.36
N LEU A 197 8.50 23.01 -3.50
CA LEU A 197 7.29 23.59 -2.91
C LEU A 197 7.48 24.00 -1.46
N LYS A 198 8.68 23.82 -0.92
CA LYS A 198 9.03 24.29 0.42
C LYS A 198 9.33 25.79 0.37
N GLU A 199 8.71 26.50 1.30
CA GLU A 199 9.09 27.85 1.70
C GLU A 199 10.16 27.78 2.80
#